data_AF-A0A4Y2CX84-F1
#
_entry.id   AF-A0A4Y2CX84-F1
#
_cell.length_a   1.000
_cell.length_b   1.000
_cell.length_c   1.000
_cell.angle_alpha   90.00
_cell.angle_beta   90.00
_cell.angle_gamma   90.00
#
_symmetry.space_group_name_H-M   'P 1'
#
loop_
_entity.id
_entity.type
_entity.pdbx_description
1 polymer ?
#
loop_
_entity_poly.entity_id
_entity_poly.type
_entity_poly.pdbx_seq_one_letter_code
_entity_poly.pdbx_strand_id
1 'polypeptide(L)'
;MKVIIPKESTEASLATSDDSLLQLYHERWGHQNKRHVKSLLNHKLNIQVNVQDELCEVCIYGKAHWLSFGSRNNCSSPGELIFADVCGPFDKSSRKFQ
;
A
#
# COMPACT_ATOMS: atom_id res chain seq x y z
N MET A 1 25.12 8.55 35.86
CA MET A 1 24.47 9.20 34.70
C MET A 1 23.78 10.46 35.19
N LYS A 2 24.06 11.63 34.58
CA LYS A 2 23.43 12.90 34.95
C LYS A 2 22.29 13.16 33.96
N VAL A 3 21.05 13.21 34.44
CA VAL A 3 19.88 13.54 33.60
C VAL A 3 19.93 15.03 33.27
N ILE A 4 19.96 15.36 31.99
CA ILE A 4 19.94 16.74 31.50
C ILE A 4 18.47 17.10 31.25
N ILE A 5 17.98 18.10 31.97
CA ILE A 5 16.61 18.62 31.81
C ILE A 5 16.70 19.89 30.96
N PRO A 6 15.95 19.99 29.85
CA PRO A 6 15.94 21.20 29.03
C PRO A 6 15.46 22.41 29.83
N LYS A 7 16.13 23.55 29.67
CA LYS A 7 15.77 24.82 30.34
C LYS A 7 14.59 25.54 29.68
N GLU A 8 14.32 25.24 28.41
CA GLU A 8 13.23 25.86 27.67
C GLU A 8 12.16 24.84 27.33
N SER A 9 10.90 25.27 27.34
CA SER A 9 9.80 24.45 26.87
C SER A 9 10.05 24.12 25.41
N THR A 10 10.37 22.86 25.12
CA THR A 10 10.37 22.36 23.75
C THR A 10 9.00 22.62 23.15
N GLU A 11 8.92 23.56 22.22
CA GLU A 11 7.72 23.76 21.41
C GLU A 11 7.52 22.50 20.57
N ALA A 12 6.65 21.62 21.05
CA ALA A 12 6.13 20.54 20.24
C ALA A 12 5.16 21.18 19.24
N SER A 13 5.46 21.09 17.94
CA SER A 13 4.51 21.50 16.90
C SER A 13 3.22 20.71 17.08
N LEU A 14 2.19 21.36 17.62
CA LEU A 14 0.82 20.86 17.62
C LEU A 14 0.41 20.79 16.15
N ALA A 15 0.23 19.58 15.62
CA ALA A 15 -0.39 19.39 14.32
C ALA A 15 -1.81 19.98 14.41
N THR A 16 -2.02 21.12 13.74
CA THR A 16 -3.13 22.05 13.94
C THR A 16 -4.43 21.67 13.22
N SER A 17 -4.60 20.41 12.81
CA SER A 17 -5.89 19.90 12.35
C SER A 17 -6.03 18.39 12.59
N ASP A 18 -7.16 17.97 13.14
CA ASP A 18 -7.52 16.56 13.38
C ASP A 18 -7.38 15.72 12.10
N ASP A 19 -7.62 16.37 10.95
CA ASP A 19 -7.56 15.72 9.66
C ASP A 19 -6.13 15.29 9.29
N SER A 20 -5.15 16.17 9.52
CA SER A 20 -3.74 15.84 9.33
C SER A 20 -3.24 14.80 10.34
N LEU A 21 -3.87 14.71 11.51
CA LEU A 21 -3.37 13.89 12.62
C LEU A 21 -3.55 12.40 12.36
N LEU A 22 -4.71 11.97 11.85
CA LEU A 22 -4.93 10.56 11.52
C LEU A 22 -3.99 10.10 10.40
N GLN A 23 -3.80 10.92 9.37
CA GLN A 23 -2.89 10.62 8.26
C GLN A 23 -1.43 10.52 8.76
N LEU A 24 -1.01 11.44 9.63
CA LEU A 24 0.33 11.44 10.22
C LEU A 24 0.63 10.14 11.00
N TYR A 25 -0.30 9.70 11.85
CA TYR A 25 -0.12 8.45 12.60
C TYR A 25 -0.23 7.22 11.71
N HIS A 26 -1.09 7.25 10.69
CA HIS A 26 -1.17 6.20 9.68
C HIS A 26 0.20 5.98 9.00
N GLU A 27 0.87 7.04 8.58
CA GLU A 27 2.20 6.98 7.96
C GLU A 27 3.28 6.54 8.96
N ARG A 28 3.34 7.18 10.14
CA ARG A 28 4.36 6.89 11.16
C ARG A 28 4.30 5.48 11.73
N TRP A 29 3.12 4.88 11.77
CA TRP A 29 2.93 3.52 12.30
C TRP A 29 2.98 2.45 11.20
N GLY A 30 3.56 2.76 10.04
CA GLY A 30 3.82 1.79 8.99
C GLY A 30 2.60 1.47 8.14
N HIS A 31 1.79 2.49 7.83
CA HIS A 31 0.65 2.40 6.93
C HIS A 31 -0.41 1.36 7.34
N GLN A 32 -0.65 1.23 8.64
CA GLN A 32 -1.74 0.38 9.16
C GLN A 32 -3.11 0.93 8.77
N ASN A 33 -4.15 0.08 8.74
CA ASN A 33 -5.50 0.52 8.40
C ASN A 33 -5.92 1.73 9.25
N LYS A 34 -6.41 2.81 8.63
CA LYS A 34 -6.80 4.06 9.31
C LYS A 34 -7.82 3.84 10.44
N ARG A 35 -8.74 2.88 10.30
CA ARG A 35 -9.71 2.54 11.36
C ARG A 35 -9.01 1.91 12.58
N HIS A 36 -8.00 1.08 12.34
CA HIS A 36 -7.19 0.48 13.40
C HIS A 36 -6.36 1.55 14.12
N VAL A 37 -5.71 2.45 13.38
CA VAL A 37 -4.96 3.58 13.95
C VAL A 37 -5.86 4.47 14.79
N LYS A 38 -7.04 4.87 14.28
CA LYS A 38 -8.03 5.63 15.04
C LYS A 38 -8.41 4.94 16.36
N SER A 39 -8.68 3.64 16.32
CA SER A 39 -9.03 2.86 17.51
C SER A 39 -7.92 2.94 18.56
N LEU A 40 -6.66 2.76 18.15
CA LEU A 40 -5.52 2.88 19.07
C LEU A 40 -5.33 4.29 19.62
N LEU A 41 -5.46 5.32 18.78
CA LEU A 41 -5.37 6.72 19.22
C LEU A 41 -6.41 7.03 20.29
N ASN A 42 -7.65 6.58 20.09
CA ASN A 42 -8.74 6.80 21.04
C ASN A 42 -8.52 6.00 22.34
N HIS A 43 -8.27 4.69 22.24
CA HIS A 43 -8.23 3.82 23.43
C HIS A 43 -6.92 3.85 24.21
N LYS A 44 -5.78 4.17 23.57
CA LYS A 44 -4.46 4.14 24.22
C LYS A 44 -3.92 5.52 24.55
N LEU A 45 -4.24 6.52 23.74
CA LEU A 45 -3.70 7.88 23.87
C LEU A 45 -4.78 8.92 24.21
N ASN A 46 -6.06 8.54 24.26
CA ASN A 46 -7.18 9.45 24.50
C ASN A 46 -7.30 10.58 23.45
N ILE A 47 -6.77 10.35 22.24
CA ILE A 47 -6.79 11.30 21.13
C ILE A 47 -8.00 10.96 20.24
N GLN A 48 -8.93 11.91 20.13
CA GLN A 48 -10.09 11.76 19.25
C GLN A 48 -9.73 12.23 17.84
N VAL A 49 -9.98 11.37 16.84
CA VAL A 49 -9.79 11.71 15.42
C VAL A 49 -10.96 11.17 14.60
N ASN A 50 -11.32 11.89 13.54
CA ASN A 50 -12.32 11.43 12.59
C ASN A 50 -11.70 10.55 11.51
N VAL A 51 -12.44 9.54 11.05
CA VAL A 51 -12.01 8.75 9.89
C VAL A 51 -12.30 9.61 8.67
N GLN A 52 -11.26 9.91 7.92
CA GLN A 52 -11.37 10.56 6.62
C GLN A 52 -11.29 9.53 5.51
N ASP A 53 -11.96 9.81 4.41
CA ASP A 53 -11.89 9.04 3.16
C ASP A 53 -10.68 9.41 2.28
N GLU A 54 -9.74 10.20 2.81
CA GLU A 54 -8.51 10.51 2.10
C GLU A 54 -7.73 9.22 1.78
N LEU A 55 -7.32 9.08 0.53
CA LEU A 55 -6.54 7.95 0.06
C LEU A 55 -5.06 8.18 0.36
N CYS A 56 -4.37 7.11 0.77
CA CYS A 56 -2.91 7.12 0.87
C CYS A 56 -2.33 6.47 -0.39
N GLU A 57 -1.64 7.23 -1.23
CA GLU A 57 -1.04 6.74 -2.47
C GLU A 57 -0.11 5.55 -2.24
N VAL A 58 0.74 5.62 -1.21
CA VAL A 58 1.66 4.54 -0.82
C VAL A 58 0.90 3.25 -0.49
N CYS A 59 -0.26 3.36 0.18
CA CYS A 59 -1.11 2.20 0.46
C CYS A 59 -1.76 1.63 -0.80
N ILE A 60 -2.16 2.49 -1.74
CA ILE A 60 -2.74 2.02 -3.01
C ILE A 60 -1.69 1.22 -3.77
N TYR A 61 -0.49 1.77 -3.97
CA TYR A 61 0.56 1.07 -4.70
C TYR A 61 1.12 -0.15 -3.97
N GLY A 62 1.19 -0.11 -2.62
CA GLY A 62 1.83 -1.16 -1.83
C GLY A 62 0.91 -2.23 -1.24
N LYS A 63 -0.40 -1.94 -1.10
CA LYS A 63 -1.37 -2.82 -0.39
C LYS A 63 -2.69 -3.02 -1.14
N ALA A 64 -2.90 -2.40 -2.29
CA ALA A 64 -4.13 -2.68 -3.05
C ALA A 64 -4.20 -4.16 -3.40
N HIS A 65 -5.34 -4.76 -3.07
CA HIS A 65 -5.63 -6.14 -3.47
C HIS A 65 -5.92 -6.19 -4.97
N TRP A 66 -5.48 -7.26 -5.62
CA TRP A 66 -5.74 -7.47 -7.04
C TRP A 66 -7.15 -8.02 -7.26
N LEU A 67 -8.02 -7.26 -7.91
CA LEU A 67 -9.33 -7.77 -8.29
C LEU A 67 -9.17 -8.93 -9.28
N SER A 68 -10.04 -9.93 -9.18
CA SER A 68 -10.03 -11.04 -10.14
C SER A 68 -10.26 -10.50 -11.55
N PHE A 69 -9.45 -10.92 -12.51
CA PHE A 69 -9.80 -10.79 -13.91
C PHE A 69 -11.10 -11.56 -14.13
N GLY A 70 -12.06 -10.94 -14.82
CA GLY A 70 -13.38 -11.52 -15.06
C GLY A 70 -13.34 -12.87 -15.76
N SER A 71 -14.51 -13.47 -15.98
CA SER A 71 -14.60 -14.76 -16.66
C SER A 71 -14.06 -14.67 -18.08
N ARG A 72 -13.21 -15.62 -18.47
CA ARG A 72 -12.75 -15.78 -19.85
C ARG A 72 -13.77 -16.59 -20.64
N ASN A 73 -13.86 -16.32 -21.95
CA ASN A 73 -14.67 -17.14 -22.85
C ASN A 73 -14.05 -18.54 -22.95
N ASN A 74 -14.88 -19.57 -22.83
CA ASN A 74 -14.50 -20.97 -23.00
C ASN A 74 -14.77 -21.42 -24.44
N CYS A 75 -13.99 -22.41 -24.91
CA CYS A 75 -14.27 -23.09 -26.16
C CYS A 75 -15.20 -24.27 -25.94
N SER A 76 -16.10 -24.48 -26.88
CA SER A 76 -17.02 -25.63 -26.94
C SER A 76 -16.53 -26.70 -27.93
N SER A 77 -15.66 -26.34 -28.88
CA SER A 77 -15.09 -27.30 -29.82
C SER A 77 -13.59 -27.05 -30.12
N PRO A 78 -12.85 -28.09 -30.57
CA PRO A 78 -11.43 -27.95 -30.89
C PRO A 78 -11.16 -26.93 -32.01
N GLY A 79 -10.20 -26.03 -31.79
CA GLY A 79 -9.77 -25.03 -32.78
C GLY A 79 -10.49 -23.68 -32.70
N GLU A 80 -11.50 -23.51 -31.84
CA GLU A 80 -12.23 -22.24 -31.70
C GLU A 80 -11.38 -21.10 -31.12
N LEU A 81 -10.41 -21.42 -30.25
CA LEU A 81 -9.49 -20.44 -29.67
C LEU A 81 -8.09 -21.02 -29.63
N ILE A 82 -7.16 -20.29 -30.23
CA ILE A 82 -5.75 -20.63 -30.26
C ILE A 82 -5.02 -19.51 -29.55
N PHE A 83 -4.43 -19.82 -28.40
CA PHE A 83 -3.48 -18.94 -27.74
C PHE A 83 -2.09 -19.25 -28.30
N ALA A 84 -1.52 -18.32 -29.05
CA ALA A 84 -0.16 -18.39 -29.55
C ALA A 84 0.66 -17.25 -28.92
N ASP A 85 1.91 -17.54 -28.60
CA ASP A 85 2.86 -16.56 -28.09
C ASP A 85 4.22 -16.77 -28.77
N VAL A 86 4.99 -15.70 -28.87
CA VAL A 86 6.36 -15.74 -29.41
C VAL A 86 7.31 -15.83 -28.24
N CYS A 87 8.05 -16.93 -28.14
CA CYS A 87 9.11 -17.07 -27.14
C CYS A 87 10.45 -16.58 -27.71
N GLY A 88 11.25 -15.89 -26.88
CA GLY A 88 12.57 -15.38 -27.25
C GLY A 88 13.02 -14.19 -26.40
N PRO A 89 14.18 -13.58 -26.71
CA PRO A 89 15.10 -13.93 -27.79
C PRO A 89 15.91 -15.18 -27.46
N PHE A 90 16.05 -16.07 -28.44
CA PHE A 90 16.95 -17.22 -28.35
C PHE A 90 18.27 -16.91 -29.05
N ASP A 91 19.35 -17.52 -28.57
CA ASP A 91 20.58 -17.56 -29.33
C ASP A 91 20.32 -18.20 -30.71
N LYS A 92 21.08 -17.74 -31.72
CA LYS A 92 21.02 -18.35 -33.05
C LYS A 92 21.28 -19.84 -32.90
N SER A 93 20.32 -20.66 -33.32
CA SER A 93 20.47 -22.13 -33.25
C SER A 93 21.77 -22.53 -33.95
N SER A 94 22.67 -23.23 -33.25
CA SER A 94 23.94 -23.71 -33.81
C SER A 94 23.77 -24.86 -34.82
N ARG A 95 22.53 -25.20 -35.22
CA ARG A 95 22.28 -26.19 -36.26
C ARG A 95 22.66 -25.63 -37.62
N LYS A 96 23.91 -25.87 -38.01
CA LYS A 96 24.30 -25.97 -39.41
C LYS A 96 23.44 -27.08 -40.02
N PHE A 97 22.42 -26.71 -40.81
CA PHE A 97 21.84 -27.65 -41.75
C PHE A 97 22.95 -27.99 -42.76
N GLN A 98 23.50 -29.20 -42.63
CA GLN A 98 24.27 -29.87 -43.69
C GLN A 98 23.29 -30.54 -44.65
#